data_AF-A0A7V5SH01-F1
#
_entry.id   AF-A0A7V5SH01-F1
#
_cell.length_a   1.000
_cell.length_b   1.000
_cell.length_c   1.000
_cell.angle_alpha   90.00
_cell.angle_beta   90.00
_cell.angle_gamma   90.00
#
_symmetry.space_group_name_H-M   'P 1'
#
loop_
_entity.id
_entity.type
_entity.pdbx_description
1 polymer ?
#
loop_
_entity_poly.entity_id
_entity_poly.type
_entity_poly.pdbx_seq_one_letter_code
_entity_poly.pdbx_strand_id
1 'polypeptide(L)'
;MYAHSGWKLLQECLRLTDEIDARLTLPSLGLEELSHVESLYAQRQQVLVHLQQWWESRPYATWPSNQAREWYSLLQELLHRLTRQRELIRCLLVQAERRLQGTLAQRQCVWYAEREYNEH
;
A
#
# COMPACT_ATOMS: atom_id res chain seq x y z
N MET A 1 13.99 25.07 -17.26
CA MET A 1 12.64 24.54 -16.92
C MET A 1 12.66 23.01 -16.78
N TYR A 2 13.46 22.45 -15.86
CA TYR A 2 13.66 20.99 -15.78
C TYR A 2 13.35 20.36 -14.41
N ALA A 3 13.26 21.13 -13.33
CA ALA A 3 12.88 20.65 -12.00
C ALA A 3 11.39 20.22 -11.91
N HIS A 4 10.56 20.71 -12.83
CA HIS A 4 9.11 20.49 -12.81
C HIS A 4 8.70 19.05 -13.14
N SER A 5 9.54 18.24 -13.78
CA SER A 5 9.19 16.83 -14.09
C SER A 5 9.37 15.90 -12.91
N GLY A 6 10.48 15.98 -12.16
CA GLY A 6 10.69 15.16 -10.96
C GLY A 6 9.76 15.55 -9.82
N TRP A 7 9.48 16.84 -9.65
CA TRP A 7 8.56 17.32 -8.62
C TRP A 7 7.14 16.80 -8.82
N LYS A 8 6.65 16.81 -10.08
CA LYS A 8 5.34 16.26 -10.42
C LYS A 8 5.27 14.76 -10.15
N LEU A 9 6.33 14.00 -10.46
CA LEU A 9 6.40 12.57 -10.16
C LEU A 9 6.35 12.30 -8.66
N LEU A 10 7.07 13.11 -7.86
CA LEU A 10 7.04 12.98 -6.40
C LEU A 10 5.67 13.35 -5.80
N GLN A 11 5.04 14.43 -6.29
CA GLN A 11 3.68 14.80 -5.90
C GLN A 11 2.66 13.73 -6.26
N GLU A 12 2.79 13.12 -7.44
CA GLU A 12 1.94 12.02 -7.85
C GLU A 12 2.12 10.77 -6.98
N CYS A 13 3.36 10.44 -6.59
CA CYS A 13 3.65 9.39 -5.62
C CYS A 13 2.97 9.65 -4.26
N LEU A 14 2.99 10.89 -3.78
CA LEU A 14 2.33 11.28 -2.53
C LEU A 14 0.81 11.16 -2.65
N ARG A 15 0.22 11.67 -3.74
CA ARG A 15 -1.23 11.55 -4.01
C ARG A 15 -1.69 10.10 -4.03
N LEU A 16 -0.98 9.23 -4.75
CA LEU A 16 -1.29 7.79 -4.78
C LEU A 16 -1.13 7.14 -3.41
N THR A 17 -0.16 7.61 -2.61
CA THR A 17 0.03 7.13 -1.23
C THR A 17 -1.13 7.56 -0.33
N ASP A 18 -1.64 8.78 -0.45
CA ASP A 18 -2.83 9.25 0.27
C ASP A 18 -4.07 8.41 -0.07
N GLU A 19 -4.27 8.08 -1.35
CA GLU A 19 -5.41 7.26 -1.79
C GLU A 19 -5.34 5.83 -1.26
N ILE A 20 -4.13 5.25 -1.20
CA ILE A 20 -3.90 3.95 -0.57
C ILE A 20 -4.18 4.03 0.94
N ASP A 21 -3.69 5.06 1.64
CA ASP A 21 -3.91 5.26 3.08
C ASP A 21 -5.41 5.37 3.40
N ALA A 22 -6.16 6.14 2.61
CA ALA A 22 -7.60 6.31 2.75
C ALA A 22 -8.35 4.98 2.62
N ARG A 23 -7.90 4.09 1.74
CA ARG A 23 -8.52 2.77 1.52
C ARG A 23 -8.12 1.76 2.59
N LEU A 24 -6.84 1.71 2.98
CA LEU A 24 -6.35 0.77 3.98
C LEU A 24 -6.90 1.02 5.38
N THR A 25 -7.41 2.23 5.64
CA THR A 25 -8.03 2.61 6.92
C THR A 25 -9.55 2.35 6.97
N LEU A 26 -10.14 1.83 5.88
CA LEU A 26 -11.56 1.47 5.87
C LEU A 26 -11.82 0.30 6.85
N PRO A 27 -12.91 0.36 7.64
CA PRO A 27 -13.23 -0.64 8.66
C PRO A 27 -13.56 -2.03 8.07
N SER A 28 -13.94 -2.08 6.80
CA SER A 28 -14.18 -3.32 6.05
C SER A 28 -13.58 -3.20 4.64
N LEU A 29 -12.38 -3.75 4.42
CA LEU A 29 -11.90 -3.99 3.07
C LEU A 29 -12.52 -5.28 2.51
N GLY A 30 -13.34 -5.13 1.48
CA GLY A 30 -13.78 -6.23 0.63
C GLY A 30 -12.76 -6.54 -0.47
N LEU A 31 -13.09 -7.53 -1.30
CA LEU A 31 -12.23 -7.95 -2.42
C LEU A 31 -12.08 -6.86 -3.49
N GLU A 32 -13.13 -6.07 -3.71
CA GLU A 32 -13.11 -4.96 -4.67
C GLU A 32 -12.18 -3.84 -4.21
N GLU A 33 -12.23 -3.48 -2.93
CA GLU A 33 -11.34 -2.49 -2.32
C GLU A 33 -9.90 -2.96 -2.37
N LEU A 34 -9.64 -4.25 -2.10
CA LEU A 34 -8.31 -4.84 -2.21
C LEU A 34 -7.76 -4.81 -3.64
N SER A 35 -8.58 -5.19 -4.63
CA SER A 35 -8.19 -5.13 -6.04
C SER A 35 -7.86 -3.70 -6.48
N HIS A 36 -8.63 -2.72 -5.99
CA HIS A 36 -8.34 -1.33 -6.28
C HIS A 36 -7.07 -0.84 -5.58
N VAL A 37 -6.85 -1.22 -4.32
CA VAL A 37 -5.60 -0.93 -3.60
C VAL A 37 -4.41 -1.50 -4.37
N GLU A 38 -4.50 -2.74 -4.86
CA GLU A 38 -3.48 -3.36 -5.70
C GLU A 38 -3.21 -2.56 -6.99
N SER A 39 -4.26 -2.09 -7.66
CA SER A 39 -4.11 -1.20 -8.82
C SER A 39 -3.37 0.10 -8.48
N LEU A 40 -3.69 0.73 -7.35
CA LEU A 40 -2.99 1.94 -6.89
C LEU A 40 -1.52 1.67 -6.56
N TYR A 41 -1.20 0.51 -5.95
CA TYR A 41 0.18 0.09 -5.74
C TYR A 41 0.94 -0.07 -7.05
N ALA A 42 0.33 -0.71 -8.06
CA ALA A 42 0.95 -0.87 -9.38
C ALA A 42 1.20 0.48 -10.06
N GLN A 43 0.23 1.40 -10.01
CA GLN A 43 0.38 2.76 -10.53
C GLN A 43 1.51 3.51 -9.83
N ARG A 44 1.55 3.48 -8.48
CA ARG A 44 2.61 4.14 -7.72
C ARG A 44 3.98 3.55 -8.02
N GLN A 45 4.07 2.23 -8.18
CA GLN A 45 5.33 1.58 -8.55
C GLN A 45 5.85 2.09 -9.90
N GLN A 46 4.99 2.26 -10.90
CA GLN A 46 5.37 2.83 -12.19
C GLN A 46 5.89 4.28 -12.04
N VAL A 47 5.20 5.10 -11.25
CA VAL A 47 5.63 6.49 -10.99
C VAL A 47 6.98 6.53 -10.25
N LEU A 48 7.22 5.64 -9.29
CA LEU A 48 8.51 5.51 -8.60
C LEU A 48 9.63 5.12 -9.55
N VAL A 49 9.38 4.18 -10.47
CA VAL A 49 10.35 3.80 -11.50
C VAL A 49 10.69 4.99 -12.40
N HIS A 50 9.68 5.75 -12.84
CA HIS A 50 9.91 6.96 -13.63
C HIS A 50 10.66 8.05 -12.85
N LEU A 51 10.37 8.20 -11.56
CA LEU A 51 11.07 9.14 -10.67
C LEU A 51 12.54 8.75 -10.51
N GLN A 52 12.82 7.46 -10.34
CA GLN A 52 14.18 6.93 -10.26
C GLN A 52 14.95 7.17 -11.56
N GLN A 53 14.37 6.82 -12.71
CA GLN A 53 14.99 7.05 -14.02
C GLN A 53 15.28 8.54 -14.25
N TRP A 54 14.33 9.40 -13.87
CA TRP A 54 14.51 10.85 -13.93
C TRP A 54 15.67 11.32 -13.06
N TRP A 55 15.80 10.77 -11.85
CA TRP A 55 16.90 11.11 -10.94
C TRP A 55 18.26 10.66 -11.49
N GLU A 56 18.36 9.40 -11.94
CA GLU A 56 19.58 8.80 -12.51
C GLU A 56 20.03 9.51 -13.78
N SER A 57 19.09 10.01 -14.60
CA SER A 57 19.40 10.78 -15.80
C SER A 57 20.07 12.14 -15.53
N ARG A 58 20.25 12.53 -14.25
CA ARG A 58 20.73 13.84 -13.84
C ARG A 58 21.85 13.78 -12.79
N PRO A 59 23.03 13.22 -13.13
CA PRO A 59 24.12 13.02 -12.18
C PRO A 59 24.75 14.32 -11.61
N TYR A 60 24.44 15.50 -12.16
CA TYR A 60 25.04 16.78 -11.76
C TYR A 60 24.02 17.90 -11.51
N ALA A 61 22.80 17.57 -11.09
CA ALA A 61 21.81 18.60 -10.83
C ALA A 61 22.19 19.41 -9.59
N THR A 62 22.72 20.63 -9.80
CA THR A 62 22.97 21.59 -8.72
C THR A 62 21.66 22.21 -8.28
N TRP A 63 21.20 21.84 -7.09
CA TRP A 63 19.94 22.32 -6.54
C TRP A 63 20.20 23.42 -5.52
N PRO A 64 19.43 24.51 -5.54
CA PRO A 64 19.49 25.47 -4.44
C PRO A 64 19.06 24.79 -3.13
N SER A 65 19.70 25.15 -2.03
CA SER A 65 19.59 24.42 -0.75
C SER A 65 18.17 24.31 -0.20
N ASN A 66 17.31 25.27 -0.53
CA ASN A 66 15.88 25.23 -0.19
C ASN A 66 15.16 24.08 -0.91
N GLN A 67 15.36 23.93 -2.22
CA GLN A 67 14.75 22.86 -3.01
C GLN A 67 15.27 21.49 -2.58
N ALA A 68 16.56 21.36 -2.28
CA ALA A 68 17.13 20.12 -1.76
C ALA A 68 16.50 19.69 -0.43
N ARG A 69 16.28 20.64 0.49
CA ARG A 69 15.60 20.37 1.77
C ARG A 69 14.14 19.96 1.57
N GLU A 70 13.42 20.64 0.69
CA GLU A 70 12.01 20.34 0.41
C GLU A 70 11.86 18.94 -0.18
N TRP A 71 12.67 18.60 -1.17
CA TRP A 71 12.75 17.25 -1.74
C TRP A 71 13.05 16.18 -0.69
N TYR A 72 14.06 16.43 0.15
CA TYR A 72 14.42 15.51 1.22
C TYR A 72 13.26 15.29 2.19
N SER A 73 12.58 16.36 2.61
CA SER A 73 11.41 16.29 3.48
C SER A 73 10.29 15.44 2.87
N LEU A 74 9.96 15.66 1.60
CA LEU A 74 8.91 14.90 0.91
C LEU A 74 9.29 13.43 0.73
N LEU A 75 10.56 13.12 0.45
CA LEU A 75 11.04 11.74 0.38
C LEU A 75 10.99 11.04 1.74
N GLN A 76 11.34 11.74 2.82
CA GLN A 76 11.21 11.21 4.19
C GLN A 76 9.75 10.93 4.54
N GLU A 77 8.85 11.86 4.21
CA GLU A 77 7.42 11.68 4.42
C GLU A 77 6.89 10.47 3.66
N LEU A 78 7.24 10.35 2.37
CA LEU A 78 6.87 9.22 1.54
C LEU A 78 7.37 7.91 2.16
N LEU A 79 8.65 7.83 2.54
CA LEU A 79 9.22 6.63 3.17
C LEU A 79 8.50 6.24 4.47
N HIS A 80 8.18 7.23 5.30
CA HIS A 80 7.45 7.01 6.55
C HIS A 80 6.06 6.42 6.28
N ARG A 81 5.31 7.02 5.35
CA ARG A 81 3.97 6.56 4.95
C ARG A 81 4.00 5.16 4.36
N LEU A 82 4.95 4.88 3.46
CA LEU A 82 5.13 3.55 2.88
C LEU A 82 5.41 2.48 3.94
N THR A 83 6.23 2.82 4.94
CA THR A 83 6.53 1.92 6.06
C THR A 83 5.27 1.65 6.88
N ARG A 84 4.48 2.69 7.18
CA ARG A 84 3.20 2.53 7.88
C ARG A 84 2.21 1.66 7.10
N GLN A 85 2.08 1.89 5.80
CA GLN A 85 1.21 1.10 4.92
C GLN A 85 1.59 -0.39 4.92
N ARG A 86 2.88 -0.69 4.88
CA ARG A 86 3.37 -2.07 4.97
C ARG A 86 2.89 -2.75 6.25
N GLU A 87 2.96 -2.05 7.38
CA GLU A 87 2.48 -2.61 8.65
C GLU A 87 0.96 -2.73 8.70
N LEU A 88 0.21 -1.79 8.11
CA LEU A 88 -1.24 -1.91 7.96
C LEU A 88 -1.63 -3.16 7.16
N ILE A 89 -0.97 -3.39 6.01
CA ILE A 89 -1.20 -4.59 5.19
C ILE A 89 -0.89 -5.85 5.99
N ARG A 90 0.23 -5.87 6.72
CA ARG A 90 0.59 -7.01 7.57
C ARG A 90 -0.49 -7.28 8.62
N CYS A 91 -1.02 -6.24 9.26
CA CYS A 91 -2.13 -6.39 10.21
C CYS A 91 -3.39 -6.94 9.54
N LEU A 92 -3.74 -6.45 8.35
CA LEU A 92 -4.90 -6.93 7.58
C LEU A 92 -4.74 -8.41 7.20
N LEU A 93 -3.56 -8.84 6.77
CA LEU A 93 -3.26 -10.24 6.47
C LEU A 93 -3.45 -11.14 7.69
N VAL A 94 -2.88 -10.77 8.84
CA VAL A 94 -3.04 -11.52 10.09
C VAL A 94 -4.51 -11.61 10.51
N GLN A 95 -5.29 -10.54 10.33
CA GLN A 95 -6.73 -10.57 10.62
C GLN A 95 -7.49 -11.48 9.66
N ALA A 96 -7.17 -11.45 8.36
CA ALA A 96 -7.78 -12.31 7.36
C ALA A 96 -7.49 -13.79 7.63
N GLU A 97 -6.24 -14.13 7.95
CA GLU A 97 -5.84 -15.49 8.33
C GLU A 97 -6.62 -16.00 9.54
N ARG A 98 -6.73 -15.19 10.60
CA ARG A 98 -7.51 -15.55 11.79
C ARG A 98 -8.98 -15.78 11.48
N ARG A 99 -9.58 -14.95 10.62
CA ARG A 99 -10.97 -15.12 10.17
C ARG A 99 -11.14 -16.44 9.41
N LEU A 100 -10.24 -16.73 8.47
CA LEU A 100 -10.28 -17.99 7.70
C LEU A 100 -10.13 -19.21 8.60
N GLN A 101 -9.20 -19.18 9.55
CA GLN A 101 -9.03 -20.25 10.54
C GLN A 101 -10.30 -20.45 11.38
N GLY A 102 -10.92 -19.36 11.83
CA GLY A 102 -12.20 -19.41 12.55
C GLY A 102 -13.32 -20.03 11.71
N THR A 103 -13.49 -19.60 10.46
CA THR A 103 -14.50 -20.14 9.54
C THR A 103 -14.28 -21.61 9.24
N LEU A 104 -13.02 -22.05 9.05
CA LEU A 104 -12.68 -23.45 8.85
C LEU A 104 -13.01 -24.31 10.08
N ALA A 105 -12.66 -23.83 11.28
CA ALA A 105 -12.99 -24.52 12.52
C ALA A 105 -14.52 -24.64 12.72
N GLN A 106 -15.27 -23.56 12.47
CA GLN A 106 -16.73 -23.59 12.52
C GLN A 106 -17.32 -24.61 11.54
N ARG A 107 -16.80 -24.66 10.31
CA ARG A 107 -17.23 -25.63 9.31
C ARG A 107 -16.94 -27.07 9.74
N GLN A 108 -15.79 -27.32 10.36
CA GLN A 108 -15.47 -28.64 10.93
C GLN A 108 -16.46 -29.02 12.03
N CYS A 109 -16.78 -28.10 12.96
CA CYS A 109 -17.76 -28.36 14.02
C CYS A 109 -19.14 -28.74 13.46
N VAL A 110 -19.61 -28.03 12.42
CA VAL A 110 -20.89 -28.35 11.75
C VAL A 110 -20.84 -29.74 11.12
N TRP A 111 -19.76 -30.07 10.41
CA TRP A 111 -19.59 -31.40 9.81
C TRP A 111 -19.58 -32.53 10.84
N TYR A 112 -18.92 -32.35 11.98
CA TYR A 112 -18.92 -33.34 13.06
C TYR A 112 -20.31 -33.48 13.69
N ALA A 113 -21.00 -32.37 13.97
CA ALA A 113 -22.34 -32.38 14.54
C ALA A 113 -23.37 -33.04 13.60
N GLU A 114 -23.31 -32.75 12.29
CA GLU A 114 -24.15 -33.41 11.29
C GLU A 114 -23.88 -34.91 11.21
N ARG A 115 -22.63 -35.34 11.37
CA ARG A 115 -22.25 -36.74 11.31
C ARG A 115 -22.73 -37.51 12.54
N GLU A 116 -22.56 -36.97 13.73
CA GLU A 116 -23.10 -37.55 14.97
C GLU A 116 -24.63 -37.64 14.95
N TYR A 117 -25.31 -36.64 14.38
CA TYR A 117 -26.77 -36.65 14.23
C TYR A 117 -27.27 -37.73 13.25
N ASN A 118 -26.52 -38.03 12.19
CA ASN A 118 -26.91 -39.04 11.19
C ASN A 118 -26.51 -40.48 11.60
N GLU A 119 -25.68 -40.65 12.63
CA GLU A 119 -25.26 -41.95 13.17
C GLU A 119 -26.14 -42.42 14.36
N HIS A 120 -27.14 -41.61 14.76
CA HIS A 120 -28.13 -41.89 15.82
C HIS A 120 -29.56 -41.93 15.28
#